data_AF-A0A7Z7VL42-F1
#
_entry.id   AF-A0A7Z7VL42-F1
#
_cell.length_a   1.000
_cell.length_b   1.000
_cell.length_c   1.000
_cell.angle_alpha   90.00
_cell.angle_beta   90.00
_cell.angle_gamma   90.00
#
_symmetry.space_group_name_H-M   'P 1'
#
loop_
_entity.id
_entity.type
_entity.pdbx_description
1 polymer ?
#
loop_
_entity_poly.entity_id
_entity_poly.type
_entity_poly.pdbx_seq_one_letter_code
_entity_poly.pdbx_strand_id
1 'polypeptide(L)'
;MLGTYDSEQPNRVAGTVTFHDAWWIPAEGAKPFVLDVVTTHHQEYYNGKKAEPSDKDGPIPNHLLAVQGSFLFVIEGDPEHIKLCQSMLNKALESNGIGAKTAAGYGYCKDNTELLERLIDDSLKRPNLTSKIRAQREAQKQKAVEEEWSKGISQLTENKLIQMFSKDLKKTQERDDLQDLIEKVKQHHCEVIESWKNETKDSSKNRYKAYQFLKGEQE
;
A
#
# COMPACT_ATOMS: atom_id res chain seq x y z
N MET A 1 -3.35 5.90 33.74
CA MET A 1 -3.92 6.04 32.38
C MET A 1 -2.91 5.72 31.27
N LEU A 2 -1.81 6.46 31.10
CA LEU A 2 -0.86 6.22 29.99
C LEU A 2 0.27 5.23 30.32
N GLY A 3 0.31 4.75 31.56
CA GLY A 3 1.33 3.83 32.05
C GLY A 3 2.56 4.54 32.63
N THR A 4 3.46 3.74 33.19
CA THR A 4 4.73 4.19 33.78
C THR A 4 5.91 3.62 32.98
N TYR A 5 7.01 4.39 32.88
CA TYR A 5 8.16 4.09 32.04
C TYR A 5 9.03 2.91 32.52
N ASP A 6 9.08 2.65 33.82
CA ASP A 6 10.21 1.93 34.42
C ASP A 6 9.84 0.50 34.87
N SER A 7 10.55 -0.49 34.34
CA SER A 7 10.29 -1.92 34.56
C SER A 7 10.58 -2.39 36.00
N GLU A 8 11.40 -1.64 36.74
CA GLU A 8 11.85 -2.01 38.10
C GLU A 8 11.04 -1.34 39.23
N GLN A 9 10.08 -0.47 38.91
CA GLN A 9 9.27 0.17 39.95
C GLN A 9 8.21 -0.79 40.53
N PRO A 10 8.07 -0.85 41.86
CA PRO A 10 7.13 -1.78 42.52
C PRO A 10 5.66 -1.49 42.18
N ASN A 11 5.33 -0.27 41.75
CA ASN A 11 3.98 0.17 41.37
C ASN A 11 3.84 0.43 39.86
N ARG A 12 4.43 -0.43 39.02
CA ARG A 12 4.28 -0.31 37.56
C ARG A 12 2.82 -0.47 37.14
N VAL A 13 2.37 0.39 36.24
CA VAL A 13 1.03 0.30 35.64
C VAL A 13 1.15 0.36 34.12
N ALA A 14 0.39 -0.51 33.45
CA ALA A 14 0.25 -0.46 32.00
C ALA A 14 -0.64 0.73 31.59
N GLY A 15 -0.50 1.14 30.32
CA GLY A 15 -1.47 2.02 29.70
C GLY A 15 -2.85 1.36 29.68
N THR A 16 -3.88 2.10 30.07
CA THR A 16 -5.28 1.65 30.11
C THR A 16 -6.09 2.21 28.94
N VAL A 17 -5.43 2.95 28.05
CA VAL A 17 -6.02 3.59 26.87
C VAL A 17 -5.09 3.43 25.67
N THR A 18 -5.66 3.05 24.53
CA THR A 18 -5.03 2.95 23.22
C THR A 18 -5.54 4.07 22.32
N PHE A 19 -4.61 4.80 21.72
CA PHE A 19 -4.90 5.76 20.64
C PHE A 19 -4.62 5.09 19.31
N HIS A 20 -5.64 4.94 18.49
CA HIS A 20 -5.50 4.40 17.13
C HIS A 20 -5.09 5.49 16.14
N ASP A 21 -4.59 5.08 14.98
CA ASP A 21 -4.27 6.00 13.89
C ASP A 21 -5.50 6.81 13.44
N ALA A 22 -5.27 8.08 13.10
CA ALA A 22 -6.30 8.96 12.60
C ALA A 22 -6.53 8.74 11.10
N TRP A 23 -7.66 8.14 10.73
CA TRP A 23 -7.95 7.80 9.34
C TRP A 23 -8.63 8.94 8.61
N TRP A 24 -8.13 9.30 7.42
CA TRP A 24 -8.79 10.29 6.57
C TRP A 24 -10.17 9.80 6.08
N ILE A 25 -11.16 10.68 6.12
CA ILE A 25 -12.55 10.40 5.76
C ILE A 25 -12.81 10.95 4.36
N PRO A 26 -13.05 10.08 3.36
CA PRO A 26 -13.34 10.54 2.01
C PRO A 26 -14.64 11.32 1.94
N ALA A 27 -14.58 12.49 1.30
CA ALA A 27 -15.75 13.27 0.89
C ALA A 27 -15.78 13.37 -0.64
N GLU A 28 -16.99 13.49 -1.21
CA GLU A 28 -17.16 13.58 -2.66
C GLU A 28 -16.41 14.80 -3.23
N GLY A 29 -15.58 14.57 -4.24
CA GLY A 29 -14.75 15.61 -4.86
C GLY A 29 -13.55 16.08 -4.02
N ALA A 30 -13.41 15.65 -2.76
CA ALA A 30 -12.29 16.03 -1.91
C ALA A 30 -11.06 15.15 -2.17
N LYS A 31 -9.88 15.77 -2.27
CA LYS A 31 -8.59 15.09 -2.30
C LYS A 31 -7.87 15.30 -0.98
N PRO A 32 -7.25 14.26 -0.39
CA PRO A 32 -6.58 14.37 0.90
C PRO A 32 -5.34 15.27 0.80
N PHE A 33 -4.63 15.23 -0.33
CA PHE A 33 -3.38 15.95 -0.51
C PHE A 33 -3.59 17.28 -1.22
N VAL A 34 -2.91 18.30 -0.70
CA VAL A 34 -2.83 19.65 -1.28
C VAL A 34 -1.36 20.00 -1.45
N LEU A 35 -1.03 20.57 -2.60
CA LEU A 35 0.29 21.13 -2.83
C LEU A 35 0.32 22.54 -2.25
N ASP A 36 1.26 22.79 -1.36
CA ASP A 36 1.52 24.09 -0.77
C ASP A 36 2.97 24.54 -1.08
N VAL A 37 3.25 25.82 -0.96
CA VAL A 37 4.56 26.41 -1.26
C VAL A 37 5.03 27.23 -0.07
N VAL A 38 6.18 26.87 0.48
CA VAL A 38 6.87 27.70 1.47
C VAL A 38 8.13 28.28 0.85
N THR A 39 8.25 29.60 0.82
CA THR A 39 9.42 30.31 0.29
C THR A 39 10.36 30.68 1.42
N THR A 40 11.58 30.13 1.44
CA THR A 40 12.63 30.57 2.35
C THR A 40 13.49 31.63 1.69
N HIS A 41 13.67 32.77 2.34
CA HIS A 41 14.52 33.85 1.83
C HIS A 41 16.01 33.62 2.15
N HIS A 42 16.37 33.15 3.35
CA HIS A 42 17.77 33.07 3.79
C HIS A 42 18.31 31.64 3.91
N GLN A 43 18.07 30.79 2.92
CA GLN A 43 18.46 29.37 2.97
C GLN A 43 19.98 29.15 3.15
N GLU A 44 20.82 30.02 2.57
CA GLU A 44 22.27 29.94 2.72
C GLU A 44 22.75 30.27 4.14
N TYR A 45 22.08 31.24 4.80
CA TYR A 45 22.34 31.57 6.20
C TYR A 45 21.93 30.41 7.12
N TYR A 46 20.72 29.86 6.96
CA TYR A 46 20.26 28.72 7.78
C TYR A 46 21.13 27.47 7.61
N ASN A 47 21.77 27.29 6.45
CA ASN A 47 22.70 26.20 6.18
C ASN A 47 24.16 26.51 6.56
N GLY A 48 24.43 27.64 7.24
CA GLY A 48 25.77 28.03 7.68
C GLY A 48 26.74 28.41 6.56
N LYS A 49 26.25 28.61 5.33
CA LYS A 49 27.06 29.02 4.17
C LYS A 49 27.30 30.53 4.12
N LYS A 50 26.46 31.30 4.82
CA LYS A 50 26.64 32.73 5.08
C LYS A 50 26.61 32.98 6.58
N ALA A 51 27.46 33.89 7.05
CA ALA A 51 27.52 34.29 8.45
C ALA A 51 26.32 35.14 8.88
N GLU A 52 25.74 35.91 7.96
CA GLU A 52 24.62 36.82 8.21
C GLU A 52 23.56 36.70 7.11
N PRO A 53 22.26 36.82 7.45
CA PRO A 53 21.18 36.87 6.46
C PRO A 53 21.16 38.22 5.74
N SER A 54 20.79 38.22 4.46
CA SER A 54 20.72 39.44 3.64
C SER A 54 19.32 39.63 3.08
N ASP A 55 18.75 40.83 3.23
CA ASP A 55 17.43 41.21 2.67
C ASP A 55 17.36 41.16 1.13
N LYS A 56 18.50 41.00 0.46
CA LYS A 56 18.58 40.84 -1.00
C LYS A 56 18.48 39.39 -1.46
N ASP A 57 18.41 38.42 -0.54
CA ASP A 57 18.29 37.01 -0.89
C ASP A 57 16.87 36.74 -1.47
N GLY A 58 16.84 36.16 -2.67
CA GLY A 58 15.58 35.84 -3.35
C GLY A 58 14.84 34.65 -2.71
N PRO A 59 13.50 34.60 -2.80
CA PRO A 59 12.74 33.48 -2.28
C PRO A 59 13.05 32.20 -3.05
N ILE A 60 13.28 31.11 -2.33
CA ILE A 60 13.42 29.76 -2.91
C ILE A 60 12.12 28.99 -2.62
N PRO A 61 11.25 28.76 -3.62
CA PRO A 61 10.01 28.02 -3.43
C PRO A 61 10.29 26.55 -3.09
N ASN A 62 9.79 26.10 -1.94
CA ASN A 62 9.80 24.69 -1.55
C ASN A 62 8.37 24.16 -1.54
N HIS A 63 8.12 23.18 -2.40
CA HIS A 63 6.86 22.44 -2.42
C HIS A 63 6.70 21.61 -1.14
N LEU A 64 5.57 21.79 -0.47
CA LEU A 64 5.16 21.04 0.70
C LEU A 64 3.90 20.25 0.35
N LEU A 65 3.89 18.96 0.64
CA LEU A 65 2.66 18.17 0.58
C LEU A 65 1.91 18.33 1.90
N ALA A 66 0.78 19.05 1.85
CA ALA A 66 -0.12 19.21 2.97
C ALA A 66 -1.31 18.23 2.87
N VAL A 67 -1.99 18.03 3.99
CA VAL A 67 -3.23 17.24 4.02
C VAL A 67 -4.42 18.10 4.44
N GLN A 68 -5.59 17.83 3.87
CA GLN A 68 -6.84 18.50 4.19
C GLN A 68 -8.01 17.52 4.31
N GLY A 69 -9.08 17.97 4.96
CA GLY A 69 -10.33 17.23 5.10
C GLY A 69 -10.61 16.79 6.54
N SER A 70 -11.42 15.76 6.68
CA SER A 70 -11.83 15.23 7.98
C SER A 70 -11.09 13.94 8.30
N PHE A 71 -10.83 13.72 9.59
CA PHE A 71 -10.12 12.56 10.10
C PHE A 71 -10.89 11.92 11.25
N LEU A 72 -10.92 10.58 11.29
CA LEU A 72 -11.54 9.80 12.34
C LEU A 72 -10.48 9.40 13.37
N PHE A 73 -10.61 9.93 14.58
CA PHE A 73 -9.79 9.54 15.73
C PHE A 73 -10.55 8.51 16.56
N VAL A 74 -9.88 7.43 16.97
CA VAL A 74 -10.46 6.37 17.80
C VAL A 74 -9.61 6.16 19.04
N ILE A 75 -10.28 6.18 20.19
CA ILE A 75 -9.68 5.90 21.50
C ILE A 75 -10.41 4.70 22.10
N GLU A 76 -9.64 3.72 22.54
CA GLU A 76 -10.15 2.46 23.12
C GLU A 76 -9.54 2.25 24.52
N GLY A 77 -10.30 1.70 25.45
CA GLY A 77 -9.82 1.44 26.80
C GLY A 77 -10.90 1.57 27.87
N ASP A 78 -10.47 1.89 29.08
CA ASP A 78 -11.38 2.06 30.22
C ASP A 78 -12.33 3.27 30.03
N PRO A 79 -13.66 3.11 30.23
CA PRO A 79 -14.64 4.17 30.01
C PRO A 79 -14.41 5.47 30.78
N GLU A 80 -13.88 5.42 32.01
CA GLU A 80 -13.60 6.62 32.80
C GLU A 80 -12.41 7.38 32.21
N HIS A 81 -11.41 6.65 31.74
CA HIS A 81 -10.22 7.20 31.13
C HIS A 81 -10.47 7.77 29.72
N ILE A 82 -11.34 7.12 28.92
CA ILE A 82 -11.66 7.56 27.56
C ILE A 82 -12.20 8.99 27.56
N LYS A 83 -13.15 9.33 28.44
CA LYS A 83 -13.78 10.67 28.44
C LYS A 83 -12.76 11.79 28.69
N LEU A 84 -11.83 11.55 29.62
CA LEU A 84 -10.76 12.49 29.91
C LEU A 84 -9.79 12.59 28.72
N CYS A 85 -9.37 11.46 28.14
CA CYS A 85 -8.53 11.44 26.94
C CYS A 85 -9.15 12.18 25.76
N GLN A 86 -10.44 11.95 25.47
CA GLN A 86 -11.17 12.63 24.40
C GLN A 86 -11.17 14.16 24.63
N SER A 87 -11.44 14.59 25.85
CA SER A 87 -11.42 16.01 26.21
C SER A 87 -10.04 16.64 26.04
N MET A 88 -8.97 15.92 26.42
CA MET A 88 -7.59 16.37 26.24
C MET A 88 -7.20 16.41 24.76
N LEU A 89 -7.55 15.38 24.00
CA LEU A 89 -7.25 15.28 22.57
C LEU A 89 -7.94 16.40 21.79
N ASN A 90 -9.23 16.65 22.03
CA ASN A 90 -9.96 17.73 21.36
C ASN A 90 -9.31 19.09 21.61
N LYS A 91 -8.96 19.38 22.88
CA LYS A 91 -8.26 20.63 23.23
C LYS A 91 -6.89 20.74 22.56
N ALA A 92 -6.12 19.65 22.54
CA ALA A 92 -4.81 19.63 21.91
C ALA A 92 -4.90 19.86 20.40
N LEU A 93 -5.85 19.21 19.71
CA LEU A 93 -6.06 19.35 18.28
C LEU A 93 -6.56 20.76 17.91
N GLU A 94 -7.39 21.38 18.75
CA GLU A 94 -7.92 22.72 18.51
C GLU A 94 -6.91 23.84 18.83
N SER A 95 -6.11 23.68 19.88
CA SER A 95 -5.25 24.77 20.41
C SER A 95 -3.76 24.62 20.08
N ASN A 96 -3.26 23.40 19.95
CA ASN A 96 -1.84 23.14 19.74
C ASN A 96 -1.54 22.66 18.31
N GLY A 97 -2.52 22.00 17.68
CA GLY A 97 -2.34 21.30 16.41
C GLY A 97 -1.46 20.06 16.53
N ILE A 98 -1.41 19.26 15.47
CA ILE A 98 -0.59 18.05 15.36
C ILE A 98 0.22 18.04 14.06
N GLY A 99 1.40 17.43 14.10
CA GLY A 99 2.27 17.30 12.94
C GLY A 99 3.26 18.45 12.79
N ALA A 100 3.70 18.71 11.56
CA ALA A 100 4.72 19.71 11.27
C ALA A 100 4.12 21.10 11.11
N LYS A 101 4.93 22.13 11.38
CA LYS A 101 4.62 23.55 11.12
C LYS A 101 3.36 24.08 11.82
N THR A 102 3.03 23.58 13.02
CA THR A 102 1.90 24.08 13.82
C THR A 102 2.02 25.57 14.15
N ALA A 103 3.23 26.07 14.40
CA ALA A 103 3.49 27.51 14.60
C ALA A 103 3.09 28.38 13.38
N ALA A 104 3.00 27.80 12.19
CA ALA A 104 2.55 28.48 10.96
C ALA A 104 1.06 28.22 10.66
N GLY A 105 0.32 27.57 11.56
CA GLY A 105 -1.13 27.32 11.45
C GLY A 105 -1.53 25.96 10.85
N TYR A 106 -0.58 25.04 10.62
CA TYR A 106 -0.91 23.70 10.12
C TYR A 106 -1.31 22.73 11.23
N GLY A 107 -2.09 21.70 10.89
CA GLY A 107 -2.33 20.57 11.78
C GLY A 107 -3.44 20.77 12.82
N TYR A 108 -4.23 21.83 12.70
CA TYR A 108 -5.36 22.09 13.59
C TYR A 108 -6.61 21.38 13.13
N CYS A 109 -7.34 20.77 14.06
CA CYS A 109 -8.63 20.12 13.79
C CYS A 109 -9.71 20.74 14.68
N LYS A 110 -10.95 20.71 14.19
CA LYS A 110 -12.14 21.03 14.97
C LYS A 110 -13.03 19.80 15.05
N ASP A 111 -13.71 19.64 16.18
CA ASP A 111 -14.67 18.57 16.33
C ASP A 111 -15.81 18.73 15.31
N ASN A 112 -16.25 17.61 14.74
CA ASN A 112 -17.34 17.56 13.78
C ASN A 112 -18.30 16.44 14.18
N THR A 113 -19.10 16.74 15.19
CA THR A 113 -20.06 15.81 15.79
C THR A 113 -21.10 15.35 14.77
N GLU A 114 -21.57 16.23 13.88
CA GLU A 114 -22.55 15.90 12.83
C GLU A 114 -21.99 14.84 11.85
N LEU A 115 -20.73 15.01 11.42
CA LEU A 115 -20.08 14.02 10.56
C LEU A 115 -19.91 12.68 11.29
N LEU A 116 -19.56 12.71 12.58
CA LEU A 116 -19.43 11.50 13.38
C LEU A 116 -20.75 10.75 13.50
N GLU A 117 -21.86 11.45 13.80
CA GLU A 117 -23.19 10.85 13.88
C GLU A 117 -23.60 10.20 12.56
N ARG A 118 -23.35 10.88 11.43
CA ARG A 118 -23.61 10.34 10.09
C ARG A 118 -22.81 9.06 9.82
N LEU A 119 -21.54 9.02 10.23
CA LEU A 119 -20.69 7.84 10.04
C LEU A 119 -21.14 6.66 10.90
N ILE A 120 -21.61 6.92 12.12
CA ILE A 120 -22.20 5.89 13.00
C ILE A 120 -23.46 5.33 12.36
N ASP A 121 -24.37 6.17 11.87
CA ASP A 121 -25.61 5.74 11.20
C ASP A 121 -25.31 4.93 9.91
N ASP A 122 -24.38 5.39 9.08
CA ASP A 122 -23.93 4.66 7.89
C ASP A 122 -23.33 3.29 8.23
N SER A 123 -22.56 3.20 9.33
CA SER A 123 -21.99 1.94 9.82
C SER A 123 -23.09 0.97 10.27
N LEU A 124 -24.07 1.45 11.01
CA LEU A 124 -25.22 0.65 11.47
C LEU A 124 -26.07 0.13 10.31
N LYS A 125 -26.23 0.91 9.24
CA LYS A 125 -26.94 0.51 8.03
C LYS A 125 -26.20 -0.54 7.20
N ARG A 126 -24.88 -0.71 7.40
CA ARG A 126 -24.04 -1.56 6.55
C ARG A 126 -23.13 -2.49 7.38
N PRO A 127 -23.69 -3.37 8.24
CA PRO A 127 -22.90 -4.17 9.18
C PRO A 127 -21.93 -5.15 8.50
N ASN A 128 -22.23 -5.59 7.27
CA ASN A 128 -21.40 -6.51 6.49
C ASN A 128 -20.52 -5.82 5.44
N LEU A 129 -20.40 -4.48 5.47
CA LEU A 129 -19.62 -3.76 4.46
C LEU A 129 -18.13 -4.08 4.56
N THR A 130 -17.59 -4.19 5.77
CA THR A 130 -16.16 -4.45 6.01
C THR A 130 -15.73 -5.81 5.44
N SER A 131 -16.52 -6.88 5.66
CA SER A 131 -16.22 -8.21 5.12
C SER A 131 -16.36 -8.24 3.60
N LYS A 132 -17.39 -7.60 3.03
CA LYS A 132 -17.56 -7.47 1.58
C LYS A 132 -16.42 -6.70 0.91
N ILE A 133 -16.00 -5.57 1.49
CA ILE A 133 -14.89 -4.76 0.97
C ILE A 133 -13.57 -5.55 1.02
N ARG A 134 -13.30 -6.26 2.13
CA ARG A 134 -12.10 -7.10 2.25
C ARG A 134 -12.07 -8.18 1.17
N ALA A 135 -13.16 -8.94 1.02
CA ALA A 135 -13.27 -9.97 -0.01
C ALA A 135 -13.11 -9.40 -1.43
N GLN A 136 -13.71 -8.24 -1.72
CA GLN A 136 -13.54 -7.57 -3.02
C GLN A 136 -12.09 -7.14 -3.28
N ARG A 137 -11.42 -6.56 -2.29
CA ARG A 137 -10.00 -6.16 -2.42
C ARG A 137 -9.08 -7.35 -2.60
N GLU A 138 -9.32 -8.45 -1.90
CA GLU A 138 -8.58 -9.71 -2.06
C GLU A 138 -8.77 -10.30 -3.45
N ALA A 139 -10.02 -10.36 -3.94
CA ALA A 139 -10.32 -10.81 -5.29
C ALA A 139 -9.68 -9.90 -6.37
N GLN A 140 -9.70 -8.58 -6.17
CA GLN A 140 -9.02 -7.63 -7.07
C GLN A 140 -7.50 -7.82 -7.09
N LYS A 141 -6.89 -8.03 -5.91
CA LYS A 141 -5.45 -8.33 -5.81
C LYS A 141 -5.10 -9.64 -6.52
N GLN A 142 -5.86 -10.71 -6.28
CA GLN A 142 -5.66 -11.99 -6.97
C GLN A 142 -5.81 -11.83 -8.47
N LYS A 143 -6.83 -11.10 -8.93
CA LYS A 143 -7.03 -10.83 -10.35
C LYS A 143 -5.86 -10.03 -10.97
N ALA A 144 -5.37 -9.01 -10.28
CA ALA A 144 -4.22 -8.22 -10.76
C ALA A 144 -2.94 -9.06 -10.84
N VAL A 145 -2.68 -9.92 -9.84
CA VAL A 145 -1.55 -10.86 -9.84
C VAL A 145 -1.67 -11.86 -10.99
N GLU A 146 -2.85 -12.43 -11.20
CA GLU A 146 -3.13 -13.36 -12.30
C GLU A 146 -2.97 -12.68 -13.68
N GLU A 147 -3.44 -11.44 -13.83
CA GLU A 147 -3.27 -10.65 -15.05
C GLU A 147 -1.80 -10.36 -15.34
N GLU A 148 -1.02 -9.99 -14.32
CA GLU A 148 0.42 -9.75 -14.44
C GLU A 148 1.19 -11.04 -14.77
N TRP A 149 0.86 -12.14 -14.10
CA TRP A 149 1.44 -13.45 -14.35
C TRP A 149 1.13 -13.95 -15.77
N SER A 150 -0.15 -13.87 -16.19
CA SER A 150 -0.56 -14.22 -17.56
C SER A 150 0.12 -13.34 -18.62
N LYS A 151 0.35 -12.05 -18.33
CA LYS A 151 1.09 -11.15 -19.23
C LYS A 151 2.57 -11.53 -19.32
N GLY A 152 3.18 -11.93 -18.21
CA GLY A 152 4.55 -12.46 -18.21
C GLY A 152 4.67 -13.71 -19.08
N ILE A 153 3.68 -14.61 -19.02
CA ILE A 153 3.64 -15.82 -19.85
C ILE A 153 3.47 -15.48 -21.32
N SER A 154 2.55 -14.58 -21.69
CA SER A 154 2.33 -14.24 -23.11
C SER A 154 3.54 -13.59 -23.78
N GLN A 155 4.44 -12.96 -23.01
CA GLN A 155 5.67 -12.35 -23.49
C GLN A 155 6.87 -13.30 -23.56
N LEU A 156 6.72 -14.57 -23.20
CA LEU A 156 7.81 -15.55 -23.30
C LEU A 156 8.24 -15.75 -24.75
N THR A 157 9.56 -15.80 -24.97
CA THR A 157 10.12 -16.10 -26.28
C THR A 157 10.24 -17.61 -26.50
N GLU A 158 10.30 -18.04 -27.76
CA GLU A 158 10.51 -19.44 -28.15
C GLU A 158 11.71 -20.07 -27.40
N ASN A 159 12.85 -19.37 -27.34
CA ASN A 159 14.04 -19.83 -26.64
C ASN A 159 13.79 -20.06 -25.14
N LYS A 160 12.96 -19.22 -24.52
CA LYS A 160 12.64 -19.34 -23.10
C LYS A 160 11.70 -20.51 -22.84
N LEU A 161 10.73 -20.75 -23.72
CA LEU A 161 9.87 -21.94 -23.68
C LEU A 161 10.71 -23.23 -23.81
N ILE A 162 11.63 -23.29 -24.76
CA ILE A 162 12.54 -24.43 -24.92
C ILE A 162 13.43 -24.60 -23.68
N GLN A 163 13.91 -23.49 -23.10
CA GLN A 163 14.68 -23.56 -21.85
C GLN A 163 13.84 -24.20 -20.73
N MET A 164 12.62 -23.72 -20.50
CA MET A 164 11.76 -24.16 -19.40
C MET A 164 11.26 -25.60 -19.58
N PHE A 165 10.83 -25.97 -20.79
CA PHE A 165 10.19 -27.27 -21.05
C PHE A 165 11.13 -28.32 -21.67
N SER A 166 12.41 -28.02 -21.86
CA SER A 166 13.40 -29.03 -22.29
C SER A 166 14.69 -29.04 -21.44
N LYS A 167 15.36 -27.90 -21.26
CA LYS A 167 16.67 -27.86 -20.57
C LYS A 167 16.53 -27.89 -19.05
N ASP A 168 15.64 -27.07 -18.52
CA ASP A 168 15.36 -26.91 -17.10
C ASP A 168 14.11 -27.69 -16.66
N LEU A 169 13.71 -28.71 -17.43
CA LEU A 169 12.43 -29.42 -17.23
C LEU A 169 12.21 -29.92 -15.79
N LYS A 170 13.24 -30.48 -15.15
CA LYS A 170 13.15 -30.96 -13.76
C LYS A 170 12.78 -29.83 -12.78
N LYS A 171 13.37 -28.65 -12.95
CA LYS A 171 13.06 -27.46 -12.13
C LYS A 171 11.66 -26.93 -12.41
N THR A 172 11.22 -27.00 -13.66
CA THR A 172 9.86 -26.60 -14.03
C THR A 172 8.82 -27.54 -13.42
N GLN A 173 9.11 -28.85 -13.33
CA GLN A 173 8.22 -29.85 -12.73
C GLN A 173 8.08 -29.72 -11.21
N GLU A 174 9.08 -29.16 -10.53
CA GLU A 174 9.05 -28.92 -9.08
C GLU A 174 8.18 -27.72 -8.68
N ARG A 175 7.59 -27.00 -9.65
CA ARG A 175 6.77 -25.82 -9.38
C ARG A 175 5.36 -26.21 -8.94
N ASP A 176 4.86 -25.51 -7.92
CA ASP A 176 3.49 -25.68 -7.42
C ASP A 176 2.42 -25.28 -8.46
N ASP A 177 2.75 -24.37 -9.39
CA ASP A 177 1.85 -23.82 -10.43
C ASP A 177 2.00 -24.52 -11.80
N LEU A 178 2.57 -25.73 -11.86
CA LEU A 178 2.92 -26.39 -13.13
C LEU A 178 1.73 -26.55 -14.08
N GLN A 179 0.56 -26.95 -13.58
CA GLN A 179 -0.63 -27.18 -14.40
C GLN A 179 -1.14 -25.88 -15.02
N ASP A 180 -1.29 -24.84 -14.21
CA ASP A 180 -1.74 -23.52 -14.66
C ASP A 180 -0.74 -22.90 -15.64
N LEU A 181 0.56 -23.07 -15.39
CA LEU A 181 1.63 -22.62 -16.29
C LEU A 181 1.53 -23.30 -17.65
N ILE A 182 1.33 -24.62 -17.70
CA ILE A 182 1.19 -25.37 -18.96
C ILE A 182 -0.06 -24.90 -19.71
N GLU A 183 -1.20 -24.73 -19.02
CA GLU A 183 -2.44 -24.28 -19.62
C GLU A 183 -2.29 -22.88 -20.24
N LYS A 184 -1.72 -21.92 -19.51
CA LYS A 184 -1.47 -20.56 -20.01
C LYS A 184 -0.45 -20.53 -21.14
N VAL A 185 0.61 -21.33 -21.06
CA VAL A 185 1.60 -21.44 -22.14
C VAL A 185 0.94 -21.99 -23.41
N LYS A 186 0.10 -23.02 -23.30
CA LYS A 186 -0.69 -23.53 -24.44
C LYS A 186 -1.64 -22.49 -25.01
N GLN A 187 -2.29 -21.72 -24.13
CA GLN A 187 -3.25 -20.69 -24.54
C GLN A 187 -2.58 -19.57 -25.34
N HIS A 188 -1.41 -19.09 -24.91
CA HIS A 188 -0.74 -17.93 -25.52
C HIS A 188 0.28 -18.28 -26.61
N HIS A 189 0.87 -19.49 -26.58
CA HIS A 189 1.96 -19.88 -27.50
C HIS A 189 1.60 -21.06 -28.40
N CYS A 190 0.32 -21.29 -28.67
CA CYS A 190 -0.15 -22.43 -29.47
C CYS A 190 0.53 -22.51 -30.85
N GLU A 191 0.68 -21.39 -31.55
CA GLU A 191 1.30 -21.34 -32.89
C GLU A 191 2.77 -21.76 -32.86
N VAL A 192 3.51 -21.28 -31.87
CA VAL A 192 4.93 -21.62 -31.67
C VAL A 192 5.08 -23.11 -31.34
N ILE A 193 4.22 -23.63 -30.47
CA ILE A 193 4.24 -25.05 -30.08
C ILE A 193 3.90 -25.94 -31.28
N GLU A 194 2.87 -25.60 -32.07
CA GLU A 194 2.51 -26.38 -33.26
C GLU A 194 3.60 -26.34 -34.35
N SER A 195 4.42 -25.29 -34.41
CA SER A 195 5.57 -25.24 -35.33
C SER A 195 6.61 -26.35 -35.03
N TRP A 196 6.65 -26.86 -33.81
CA TRP A 196 7.58 -27.92 -33.40
C TRP A 196 7.07 -29.34 -33.67
N LYS A 197 5.83 -29.50 -34.15
CA LYS A 197 5.17 -30.80 -34.35
C LYS A 197 5.97 -31.77 -35.24
N ASN A 198 6.68 -31.25 -36.24
CA ASN A 198 7.45 -32.04 -37.21
C ASN A 198 8.95 -32.11 -36.86
N GLU A 199 9.39 -31.50 -35.77
CA GLU A 199 10.79 -31.56 -35.33
C GLU A 199 11.11 -32.95 -34.79
N THR A 200 12.28 -33.49 -35.12
CA THR A 200 12.75 -34.81 -34.66
C THR A 200 13.92 -34.67 -33.69
N LYS A 201 14.33 -35.79 -33.06
CA LYS A 201 15.52 -35.84 -32.20
C LYS A 201 16.79 -35.40 -32.95
N ASP A 202 16.82 -35.59 -34.27
CA ASP A 202 17.96 -35.28 -35.14
C ASP A 202 17.91 -33.86 -35.73
N SER A 203 16.72 -33.28 -35.93
CA SER A 203 16.59 -31.89 -36.39
C SER A 203 16.75 -30.88 -35.26
N SER A 204 16.04 -31.07 -34.14
CA SER A 204 16.09 -30.19 -32.98
C SER A 204 15.64 -30.90 -31.71
N LYS A 205 16.60 -31.56 -31.05
CA LYS A 205 16.39 -32.32 -29.81
C LYS A 205 15.62 -31.55 -28.71
N ASN A 206 15.84 -30.25 -28.57
CA ASN A 206 15.23 -29.47 -27.49
C ASN A 206 13.78 -29.06 -27.82
N ARG A 207 13.47 -28.74 -29.09
CA ARG A 207 12.10 -28.47 -29.54
C ARG A 207 11.24 -29.72 -29.44
N TYR A 208 11.76 -30.86 -29.91
CA TYR A 208 11.09 -32.17 -29.79
C TYR A 208 10.72 -32.48 -28.33
N LYS A 209 11.67 -32.35 -27.39
CA LYS A 209 11.42 -32.61 -25.96
C LYS A 209 10.38 -31.67 -25.35
N ALA A 210 10.47 -30.37 -25.65
CA ALA A 210 9.51 -29.39 -25.15
C ALA A 210 8.09 -29.63 -25.70
N TYR A 211 7.97 -29.99 -26.98
CA TYR A 211 6.70 -30.32 -27.61
C TYR A 211 6.04 -31.55 -26.99
N GLN A 212 6.79 -32.64 -26.80
CA GLN A 212 6.30 -33.88 -26.19
C GLN A 212 5.75 -33.64 -24.77
N PHE A 213 6.50 -32.88 -23.96
CA PHE A 213 6.07 -32.52 -22.61
C PHE A 213 4.79 -31.66 -22.61
N LEU A 214 4.71 -30.65 -23.48
CA LEU A 214 3.54 -29.78 -23.56
C LEU A 214 2.31 -30.50 -24.11
N LYS A 215 2.43 -31.40 -25.10
CA LYS A 215 1.28 -32.18 -25.60
C LYS A 215 0.77 -33.25 -24.62
N GLY A 216 1.54 -33.59 -23.60
CA GLY A 216 1.19 -34.64 -22.63
C GLY A 216 1.47 -36.05 -23.14
N GLU A 217 2.29 -36.18 -24.20
CA GLU A 217 2.81 -37.45 -24.69
C GLU A 217 4.14 -37.71 -23.98
N GLN A 218 4.12 -38.36 -22.83
CA GLN A 218 5.32 -38.96 -22.25
C GLN A 218 5.38 -40.44 -22.64
N GLU A 219 6.48 -40.83 -23.30
CA GLU A 219 7.04 -42.19 -23.27
C GLU A 219 7.41 -42.59 -21.83
#